data_AF-A0A2H0A7N6-F1
#
_entry.id   AF-A0A2H0A7N6-F1
#
_cell.length_a   1.000
_cell.length_b   1.000
_cell.length_c   1.000
_cell.angle_alpha   90.00
_cell.angle_beta   90.00
_cell.angle_gamma   90.00
#
_symmetry.space_group_name_H-M   'P 1'
#
loop_
_entity.id
_entity.type
_entity.pdbx_description
1 polymer ?
#
loop_
_entity_poly.entity_id
_entity_poly.type
_entity_poly.pdbx_seq_one_letter_code
_entity_poly.pdbx_strand_id
1 'polypeptide(L)' 'MEDLENIIESLLFVAETPLSQDQLKAAIPEAEPGQIQDAVLALKQAYEAKAGGFYIHEVAGGYQFRTRPAYKE' A
#
# COMPACT_ATOMS: atom_id res chain seq x y z
N MET A 1 3.89 14.09 -7.71
CA MET A 1 5.00 13.80 -6.78
C MET A 1 5.73 12.60 -7.36
N GLU A 2 7.00 12.74 -7.69
CA GLU A 2 7.75 11.65 -8.37
C GLU A 2 7.99 10.43 -7.46
N ASP A 3 7.68 10.53 -6.16
CA ASP A 3 7.95 9.47 -5.17
C ASP A 3 6.73 9.03 -4.34
N LEU A 4 5.50 9.35 -4.75
CA LEU A 4 4.30 9.07 -3.93
C LEU A 4 4.13 7.57 -3.64
N GLU A 5 4.40 6.72 -4.63
CA GLU A 5 4.38 5.26 -4.49
C GLU A 5 5.42 4.79 -3.47
N ASN A 6 6.65 5.31 -3.53
CA ASN A 6 7.73 4.94 -2.60
C ASN A 6 7.42 5.36 -1.16
N ILE A 7 6.79 6.53 -0.97
CA ILE A 7 6.36 7.01 0.34
C ILE A 7 5.26 6.09 0.90
N ILE A 8 4.22 5.80 0.11
CA ILE A 8 3.11 4.94 0.53
C ILE A 8 3.61 3.51 0.81
N GLU A 9 4.48 2.97 -0.03
CA GLU A 9 5.12 1.66 0.19
C GLU A 9 5.83 1.61 1.54
N SER A 10 6.62 2.62 1.85
CA SER A 10 7.34 2.72 3.13
C SER A 10 6.38 2.78 4.33
N LEU A 11 5.29 3.55 4.21
CA LEU A 11 4.25 3.65 5.24
C LEU A 11 3.54 2.31 5.44
N LEU A 12 3.16 1.63 4.36
CA LEU A 12 2.51 0.32 4.43
C LEU A 12 3.43 -0.77 5.01
N PHE A 13 4.74 -0.66 4.75
CA PHE A 13 5.75 -1.61 5.26
C PHE A 13 5.91 -1.52 6.77
N VAL A 14 5.94 -0.31 7.34
CA VAL A 14 6.10 -0.11 8.79
C VAL A 14 4.79 -0.27 9.57
N ALA A 15 3.63 -0.18 8.90
CA ALA A 15 2.33 -0.23 9.56
C ALA A 15 1.98 -1.61 10.12
N GLU A 16 1.78 -1.68 11.44
CA GLU A 16 1.33 -2.88 12.14
C GLU A 16 -0.15 -3.22 11.85
N THR A 17 -0.94 -2.21 11.47
CA THR A 17 -2.37 -2.33 11.16
C THR A 17 -2.67 -1.79 9.76
N PRO A 18 -3.80 -2.18 9.14
CA PRO A 18 -4.19 -1.64 7.84
C PRO A 18 -4.30 -0.12 7.86
N LEU A 19 -3.68 0.54 6.88
CA LEU A 19 -3.77 2.00 6.71
C LEU A 19 -4.95 2.36 5.82
N SER A 20 -5.92 3.08 6.37
CA SER A 20 -7.02 3.66 5.62
C SER A 20 -6.57 4.80 4.69
N GLN A 21 -7.42 5.13 3.72
CA GLN A 21 -7.18 6.29 2.84
C GLN A 21 -7.06 7.60 3.63
N ASP A 22 -7.86 7.77 4.69
CA ASP A 22 -7.79 8.94 5.57
C ASP A 22 -6.46 9.02 6.33
N GLN A 23 -5.93 7.89 6.80
CA GLN A 23 -4.63 7.84 7.47
C GLN A 23 -3.48 8.15 6.50
N LEU A 24 -3.53 7.61 5.28
CA LEU A 24 -2.55 7.94 4.24
C LEU A 24 -2.63 9.43 3.87
N LYS A 25 -3.83 9.99 3.78
CA LYS A 25 -4.03 11.42 3.51
C LYS A 25 -3.52 12.31 4.65
N ALA A 26 -3.70 11.89 5.90
CA ALA A 26 -3.17 12.59 7.06
C ALA A 26 -1.63 12.56 7.11
N ALA A 27 -1.02 11.44 6.68
CA ALA A 27 0.43 11.29 6.62
C ALA A 27 1.07 12.04 5.43
N ILE A 28 0.32 12.25 4.35
CA ILE A 28 0.78 12.88 3.10
C ILE A 28 -0.18 14.06 2.76
N PRO A 29 -0.17 15.13 3.56
CA PRO A 29 -1.13 16.23 3.42
C PRO A 29 -1.05 16.98 2.09
N GLU A 30 0.07 16.90 1.37
CA GLU A 30 0.29 17.51 0.06
C GLU A 30 -0.29 16.72 -1.12
N ALA A 31 -0.61 15.42 -0.94
CA ALA A 31 -1.10 14.57 -2.02
C ALA A 31 -2.63 14.58 -2.08
N GLU A 32 -3.23 14.80 -3.25
CA GLU A 32 -4.68 14.75 -3.38
C GLU A 32 -5.23 13.32 -3.14
N PRO A 33 -6.45 13.16 -2.60
CA PRO A 33 -7.00 11.83 -2.29
C PRO A 33 -7.01 10.86 -3.48
N GLY A 34 -7.23 11.38 -4.70
CA GLY A 34 -7.15 10.60 -5.94
C GLY A 34 -5.73 10.13 -6.25
N GLN A 35 -4.72 10.97 -6.04
CA GLN A 35 -3.31 10.59 -6.25
C GLN A 35 -2.87 9.48 -5.29
N ILE A 36 -3.35 9.53 -4.04
CA ILE A 36 -3.10 8.48 -3.05
C ILE A 36 -3.74 7.17 -3.51
N GLN A 37 -4.99 7.22 -3.98
CA GLN A 37 -5.71 6.04 -4.46
C GLN A 37 -5.03 5.43 -5.69
N ASP A 38 -4.62 6.24 -6.65
CA ASP A 38 -3.92 5.81 -7.86
C ASP A 38 -2.57 5.17 -7.51
N ALA A 39 -1.80 5.77 -6.61
CA ALA A 39 -0.51 5.24 -6.17
C ALA A 39 -0.67 3.90 -5.41
N VAL A 40 -1.66 3.78 -4.53
CA VAL A 40 -1.97 2.50 -3.86
C VAL A 40 -2.36 1.42 -4.88
N LEU A 41 -3.15 1.78 -5.90
CA LEU A 41 -3.54 0.84 -6.94
C LEU A 41 -2.34 0.39 -7.78
N ALA A 42 -1.46 1.32 -8.16
CA ALA A 42 -0.24 1.03 -8.88
C ALA A 42 0.68 0.08 -8.09
N LEU A 43 0.87 0.33 -6.79
CA LEU A 43 1.62 -0.56 -5.90
C LEU A 43 0.97 -1.96 -5.81
N LYS A 44 -0.35 -2.04 -5.64
CA LYS A 44 -1.08 -3.34 -5.63
C LYS A 44 -0.79 -4.12 -6.91
N GLN A 45 -0.85 -3.47 -8.07
CA GLN A 45 -0.57 -4.09 -9.36
C GLN A 45 0.90 -4.52 -9.51
N ALA A 46 1.84 -3.68 -9.08
CA ALA A 46 3.27 -3.98 -9.15
C ALA A 46 3.64 -5.21 -8.30
N TYR A 47 3.12 -5.30 -7.06
CA TYR A 47 3.35 -6.45 -6.19
C TYR A 47 2.65 -7.71 -6.67
N GLU A 48 1.52 -7.57 -7.36
CA GLU A 48 0.86 -8.71 -8.01
C GLU A 48 1.67 -9.22 -9.20
N ALA A 49 2.10 -8.32 -10.09
CA ALA A 49 2.92 -8.66 -11.26
C ALA A 49 4.29 -9.25 -10.89
N LYS A 50 4.90 -8.77 -9.81
CA LYS A 50 6.17 -9.32 -9.29
C LYS A 50 6.05 -10.78 -8.85
N ALA A 51 4.85 -11.22 -8.46
CA ALA A 51 4.58 -12.58 -7.97
C ALA A 51 5.56 -13.06 -6.86
N GLY A 52 6.03 -12.14 -6.01
CA GLY A 52 6.95 -12.44 -4.91
C GLY A 52 6.24 -12.85 -3.62
N GLY A 53 7.00 -12.94 -2.51
CA GLY A 53 6.47 -13.37 -1.20
C GLY A 53 5.42 -12.45 -0.57
N PHE A 54 5.28 -11.21 -1.04
CA PHE A 54 4.36 -10.22 -0.51
C PHE A 54 3.32 -9.76 -1.53
N TYR A 55 2.19 -9.28 -1.03
CA TYR A 55 1.16 -8.56 -1.78
C TYR A 55 0.49 -7.52 -0.89
N ILE A 56 -0.12 -6.51 -1.49
CA ILE A 56 -0.91 -5.51 -0.77
C ILE A 56 -2.38 -5.94 -0.81
N HIS A 57 -2.96 -6.13 0.38
CA HIS A 57 -4.35 -6.52 0.54
C HIS A 57 -5.18 -5.37 1.12
N GLU A 58 -6.45 -5.33 0.75
CA GLU A 58 -7.41 -4.38 1.29
C GLU A 58 -8.30 -5.09 2.32
N VAL A 59 -8.26 -4.61 3.57
CA VAL A 59 -8.98 -5.21 4.70
C VAL A 59 -9.66 -4.09 5.48
N ALA A 60 -10.97 -4.24 5.70
CA ALA A 60 -11.77 -3.30 6.48
C ALA A 60 -11.61 -1.81 6.06
N GLY A 61 -11.43 -1.55 4.77
CA GLY A 61 -11.26 -0.19 4.22
C GLY A 61 -9.84 0.39 4.38
N GLY A 62 -8.86 -0.43 4.76
CA GLY A 62 -7.44 -0.06 4.77
C GLY A 62 -6.58 -1.02 3.95
N TYR A 63 -5.33 -0.62 3.72
CA TYR A 63 -4.35 -1.36 2.94
C TYR A 63 -3.22 -1.86 3.85
N GLN A 64 -2.76 -3.08 3.61
CA GLN A 64 -1.62 -3.64 4.35
C GLN A 64 -0.84 -4.66 3.52
N PHE A 65 0.46 -4.76 3.77
CA PHE A 65 1.23 -5.91 3.30
C PHE A 65 0.77 -7.21 3.94
N ARG A 66 0.79 -8.26 3.13
CA ARG A 66 0.51 -9.65 3.51
C ARG A 66 1.51 -10.57 2.85
N THR A 67 1.83 -11.68 3.52
CA THR A 67 2.61 -12.77 2.92
C THR A 67 1.71 -13.66 2.10
N ARG A 68 2.17 -14.04 0.90
CA ARG A 68 1.44 -14.99 0.06
C ARG A 68 1.43 -16.38 0.73
N PRO A 69 0.28 -17.07 0.79
CA PRO A 69 0.20 -18.41 1.37
C PRO A 69 1.13 -19.44 0.72
N ALA A 70 1.48 -19.26 -0.56
CA ALA A 70 2.36 -20.15 -1.32
C ALA A 70 3.80 -20.25 -0.76
N TYR A 71 4.22 -19.33 0.12
CA TYR A 71 5.56 -19.30 0.71
C TYR A 71 5.53 -19.38 2.25
N LYS A 72 4.47 -19.94 2.82
CA LYS A 72 4.38 -20.22 4.26
C LYS A 72 5.04 -21.58 4.55
N GLU A 73 6.34 -21.59 4.81
CA GLU A 73 7.03 -22.73 5.45
C GLU A 73 7.11 -22.53 6.97
#